data_AF-A0A432RJW7-F1
#
_entry.id   AF-A0A432RJW7-F1
#
_cell.length_a   1.000
_cell.length_b   1.000
_cell.length_c   1.000
_cell.angle_alpha   90.00
_cell.angle_beta   90.00
_cell.angle_gamma   90.00
#
_symmetry.space_group_name_H-M   'P 1'
#
loop_
_entity.id
_entity.type
_entity.pdbx_description
1 polymer ?
#
loop_
_entity_poly.entity_id
_entity_poly.type
_entity_poly.pdbx_seq_one_letter_code
_entity_poly.pdbx_strand_id
1 'polypeptide(L)' 'MHSALWVAKTGLSAMDKQLAVISNNLANVSTTAFKKDRAVFENLLYKTLRAPGGLSS' A
#
# COMPACT_ATOMS: atom_id res chain seq x y z
N MET A 1 -4.61 -6.98 19.99
CA MET A 1 -3.82 -5.73 19.89
C MET A 1 -2.73 -5.72 18.81
N HIS A 2 -2.23 -6.86 18.30
CA HIS A 2 -1.15 -6.85 17.28
C HIS A 2 -1.60 -6.48 15.85
N SER A 3 -2.83 -6.82 15.44
CA SER A 3 -3.29 -6.62 14.04
C SER A 3 -3.39 -5.15 13.65
N ALA A 4 -3.91 -4.28 14.53
CA ALA A 4 -4.05 -2.85 14.27
C ALA A 4 -2.70 -2.16 14.04
N LEU A 5 -1.66 -2.54 14.79
CA LEU A 5 -0.31 -2.00 14.62
C LEU A 5 0.32 -2.40 13.28
N TRP A 6 0.10 -3.65 12.84
CA TRP A 6 0.55 -4.11 11.53
C TRP A 6 -0.15 -3.39 10.37
N VAL A 7 -1.46 -3.15 10.51
CA VAL A 7 -2.22 -2.33 9.54
C VAL A 7 -1.69 -0.89 9.52
N ALA A 8 -1.46 -0.29 10.69
CA ALA A 8 -0.89 1.05 10.76
C ALA A 8 0.51 1.14 10.14
N LYS A 9 1.39 0.16 10.41
CA LYS A 9 2.73 0.08 9.85
C LYS A 9 2.72 -0.05 8.32
N THR A 10 1.87 -0.92 7.78
CA THR A 10 1.73 -1.10 6.32
C THR A 10 1.17 0.15 5.64
N GLY A 11 0.18 0.80 6.25
CA GLY A 11 -0.34 2.10 5.79
C GLY A 11 0.72 3.20 5.80
N LEU A 12 1.49 3.32 6.88
CA LEU A 12 2.58 4.29 6.97
C LEU A 12 3.67 4.04 5.92
N SER A 13 4.07 2.78 5.74
CA SER A 13 5.06 2.40 4.73
C SER A 13 4.56 2.66 3.30
N ALA A 14 3.27 2.47 3.04
CA ALA A 14 2.65 2.83 1.76
C ALA A 14 2.69 4.34 1.52
N MET A 15 2.33 5.15 2.53
CA MET A 15 2.39 6.61 2.45
C MET A 15 3.82 7.12 2.20
N ASP A 16 4.81 6.57 2.90
CA ASP A 16 6.23 6.92 2.72
C ASP A 16 6.69 6.60 1.29
N LYS A 17 6.34 5.42 0.76
CA LYS A 17 6.68 5.04 -0.61
C LYS A 17 6.03 5.97 -1.64
N GLN A 18 4.77 6.35 -1.42
CA GLN A 18 4.06 7.28 -2.29
C GLN A 18 4.74 8.66 -2.30
N LEU A 19 5.13 9.18 -1.13
CA LEU A 19 5.85 10.44 -1.01
C LEU A 19 7.21 10.39 -1.72
N ALA A 20 7.96 9.29 -1.59
CA ALA A 20 9.22 9.12 -2.30
C ALA A 20 9.06 9.15 -3.83
N VAL A 21 8.02 8.49 -4.36
CA VAL A 21 7.72 8.51 -5.81
C VAL A 21 7.31 9.91 -6.28
N ILE A 22 6.47 10.61 -5.52
CA ILE A 22 6.07 11.99 -5.84
C ILE A 22 7.28 12.92 -5.81
N SER A 23 8.13 12.81 -4.78
CA SER A 23 9.35 13.59 -4.63
C SER A 23 10.30 13.39 -5.81
N ASN A 24 10.52 12.14 -6.22
CA ASN A 24 11.37 11.82 -7.36
C ASN A 24 10.82 12.40 -8.68
N ASN A 25 9.51 12.27 -8.90
CA ASN A 25 8.87 12.85 -10.09
C ASN A 25 8.97 14.38 -10.11
N LEU A 26 8.78 15.04 -8.95
CA LEU A 26 8.85 16.49 -8.84
C LEU A 26 10.28 17.00 -9.05
N ALA A 27 11.28 16.30 -8.48
CA ALA A 27 12.69 16.65 -8.64
C ALA A 27 13.16 16.56 -10.10
N ASN A 28 12.60 15.65 -10.90
CA ASN A 28 12.99 15.41 -12.28
C ASN A 28 12.06 16.04 -13.33
N VAL A 29 11.15 16.93 -12.92
CA VAL A 29 10.17 17.54 -13.84
C VAL A 29 10.82 18.36 -14.96
N SER A 30 11.99 18.95 -14.70
CA SER A 30 12.75 19.76 -15.67
C SER A 30 13.77 18.94 -16.47
N THR A 31 13.92 17.65 -16.20
CA THR A 31 14.86 16.77 -16.90
C THR A 31 14.27 16.35 -18.24
N THR A 32 14.97 16.60 -19.34
CA THR A 32 14.51 16.23 -20.68
C THR A 32 14.35 14.71 -20.82
N ALA A 33 13.26 14.27 -21.43
CA ALA A 33 12.91 12.85 -21.63
C ALA A 33 12.73 12.00 -20.35
N PHE A 34 12.55 12.62 -19.18
CA PHE A 34 12.24 11.88 -17.95
C PHE A 34 10.87 11.19 -18.03
N LYS A 35 10.81 9.90 -17.63
CA LYS A 35 9.58 9.11 -17.57
C LYS A 35 9.11 9.06 -16.13
N LYS A 36 7.93 9.62 -15.88
CA LYS A 36 7.32 9.64 -14.54
C LYS A 36 6.84 8.24 -14.14
N ASP A 37 7.00 7.93 -12.87
CA ASP A 37 6.48 6.70 -12.26
C ASP A 37 5.25 6.97 -11.38
N ARG A 38 4.47 5.93 -11.07
CA ARG A 38 3.33 6.01 -10.17
C ARG A 38 3.28 4.78 -9.27
N ALA A 39 3.15 5.00 -7.96
CA ALA A 39 2.85 3.93 -7.02
C ALA A 39 1.37 3.52 -7.13
N VAL A 40 1.11 2.21 -7.22
CA VAL A 40 -0.21 1.59 -7.13
C VAL A 40 -0.17 0.61 -5.97
N PHE A 41 -1.19 0.64 -5.12
CA PHE A 41 -1.30 -0.24 -3.96
C PHE A 41 -2.38 -1.27 -4.19
N GLU A 42 -2.08 -2.51 -3.80
CA GLU A 42 -2.98 -3.64 -3.95
C GLU A 42 -3.26 -4.28 -2.59
N ASN A 43 -4.38 -5.00 -2.53
CA ASN A 43 -4.82 -5.64 -1.32
C ASN A 43 -4.03 -6.93 -1.07
N LEU A 44 -3.80 -7.24 0.20
CA LEU A 44 -3.23 -8.52 0.63
C LEU A 44 -4.32 -9.61 0.73
N LEU A 45 -3.90 -10.87 0.84
CA LEU A 45 -4.80 -12.00 1.02
C LEU A 45 -5.69 -11.84 2.25
N TYR A 46 -6.99 -12.06 2.07
CA TYR A 46 -7.96 -11.98 3.15
C TYR A 46 -7.90 -13.22 4.05
N LYS A 47 -7.96 -13.02 5.38
CA LYS A 47 -8.10 -14.10 6.35
C LYS A 47 -9.57 -14.43 6.57
N THR A 48 -10.06 -15.52 6.00
CA THR A 48 -11.42 -16.03 6.23
C THR A 48 -11.47 -16.77 7.57
N LEU A 49 -12.02 -16.13 8.61
CA LEU A 49 -12.10 -16.72 9.97
C LEU A 49 -13.23 -17.74 10.11
N ARG A 50 -14.27 -17.64 9.29
CA ARG A 50 -15.36 -18.62 9.16
C ARG A 50 -15.74 -18.70 7.69
N ALA A 51 -15.84 -19.93 7.17
CA ALA A 51 -16.38 -20.12 5.84
C ALA A 51 -17.86 -19.67 5.82
N PRO A 52 -18.31 -18.90 4.82
CA PRO A 52 -19.73 -18.62 4.66
C PRO A 52 -20.47 -19.96 4.48
N GLY A 53 -21.38 -20.28 5.41
CA GLY A 53 -22.12 -21.56 5.45
C GLY A 53 -21.60 -22.62 6.43
N GLY A 54 -20.56 -22.34 7.22
CA GLY A 54 -20.12 -23.27 8.28
C GLY A 54 -21.14 -23.34 9.42
N LEU A 55 -21.83 -24.48 9.56
CA LEU A 55 -22.70 -24.82 10.69
C LEU A 55 -22.01 -24.47 12.01
N SER A 56 -22.57 -23.51 12.74
CA SER A 56 -22.36 -23.43 14.18
C SER A 56 -23.12 -24.60 14.80
N SER A 57 -22.41 -25.66 15.17
CA SER A 57 -22.89 -26.61 16.17
C SER A 57 -22.98 -25.95 17.54
#